data_AF-A0A933GLH7-F1
#
_entry.id   AF-A0A933GLH7-F1
#
_cell.length_a   1.000
_cell.length_b   1.000
_cell.length_c   1.000
_cell.angle_alpha   90.00
_cell.angle_beta   90.00
_cell.angle_gamma   90.00
#
_symmetry.space_group_name_H-M   'P 1'
#
loop_
_entity.id
_entity.type
_entity.pdbx_description
1 polymer ?
#
loop_
_entity_poly.entity_id
_entity_poly.type
_entity_poly.pdbx_seq_one_letter_code
_entity_poly.pdbx_strand_id
1 'polypeptide(L)' 'MKLCPECQKLLDYAVIRINRCHFKEEKPTCANCPIHCYKPAMREKIRTVMRYSGPRMTYRHPILAAFHLIDGY' A
#
# COMPACT_ATOMS: atom_id res chain seq x y z
N MET A 1 -12.68 -16.02 5.93
CA MET A 1 -12.70 -14.54 5.86
C MET A 1 -12.46 -14.14 4.41
N LYS A 2 -13.43 -13.51 3.74
CA LYS A 2 -13.35 -13.12 2.32
C LYS A 2 -13.50 -11.61 2.22
N LEU A 3 -12.67 -10.96 1.40
CA LEU A 3 -12.80 -9.53 1.13
C LEU A 3 -14.09 -9.25 0.36
N CYS A 4 -14.67 -8.07 0.54
CA CYS A 4 -15.76 -7.62 -0.34
C CYS A 4 -15.22 -7.46 -1.78
N PRO A 5 -16.10 -7.47 -2.80
CA PRO A 5 -15.68 -7.41 -4.20
C PRO A 5 -14.79 -6.20 -4.54
N GLU A 6 -15.02 -5.05 -3.90
CA GLU A 6 -14.22 -3.84 -4.15
C GLU A 6 -12.83 -3.93 -3.55
N CYS A 7 -12.72 -4.43 -2.31
CA CYS A 7 -11.44 -4.65 -1.65
C CYS A 7 -10.61 -5.71 -2.40
N GLN A 8 -11.25 -6.77 -2.89
CA GLN A 8 -10.58 -7.80 -3.68
C GLN A 8 -10.02 -7.20 -4.98
N LYS A 9 -10.81 -6.41 -5.72
CA LYS A 9 -10.34 -5.72 -6.94
C LYS A 9 -9.15 -4.79 -6.67
N LEU A 10 -9.15 -4.08 -5.55
CA LEU A 10 -8.05 -3.20 -5.16
C LEU A 10 -6.78 -4.00 -4.82
N LEU A 11 -6.93 -5.11 -4.09
CA LEU A 11 -5.84 -6.02 -3.77
C LEU A 11 -5.23 -6.63 -5.02
N ASP A 12 -6.06 -7.20 -5.91
CA ASP A 12 -5.60 -7.83 -7.16
C ASP A 12 -4.85 -6.82 -8.03
N TYR A 13 -5.38 -5.60 -8.14
CA TYR A 13 -4.70 -4.50 -8.82
C TYR A 13 -3.34 -4.22 -8.20
N ALA A 14 -3.26 -4.09 -6.88
CA ALA A 14 -2.03 -3.79 -6.17
C ALA A 14 -0.97 -4.87 -6.37
N VAL A 15 -1.35 -6.14 -6.25
CA VAL A 15 -0.48 -7.31 -6.45
C VAL A 15 0.08 -7.33 -7.88
N ILE A 16 -0.77 -7.11 -8.89
CA ILE A 16 -0.33 -7.05 -10.29
C ILE A 16 0.71 -5.94 -10.50
N ARG A 17 0.51 -4.75 -9.91
CA ARG A 17 1.48 -3.64 -10.03
C ARG A 17 2.79 -3.93 -9.29
N ILE A 18 2.75 -4.60 -8.15
CA ILE A 18 3.95 -4.97 -7.39
C ILE A 18 4.75 -6.03 -8.15
N ASN A 19 4.09 -7.07 -8.65
CA ASN A 19 4.75 -8.16 -9.41
C ASN A 19 5.39 -7.67 -10.71
N ARG A 20 4.85 -6.60 -11.31
CA ARG A 20 5.38 -5.97 -12.52
C ARG A 20 6.23 -4.74 -12.24
N CYS A 21 6.63 -4.51 -10.99
CA CYS A 21 7.44 -3.35 -10.63
C CYS A 21 8.84 -3.47 -11.24
N HIS A 22 9.28 -2.41 -11.91
CA HIS A 22 10.62 -2.36 -12.51
C HIS A 22 11.74 -2.50 -11.47
N PHE A 23 11.57 -1.88 -10.30
CA PHE A 23 12.56 -1.87 -9.22
C PHE A 23 12.65 -3.20 -8.43
N LYS A 24 11.70 -4.13 -8.62
CA LYS A 24 11.67 -5.44 -7.96
C LYS A 24 11.92 -5.36 -6.44
N GLU A 25 13.03 -5.94 -5.97
CA GLU A 25 13.42 -6.00 -4.56
C GLU A 25 13.89 -4.65 -4.02
N GLU A 26 14.44 -3.79 -4.88
CA GLU A 26 14.87 -2.43 -4.54
C GLU A 26 13.71 -1.42 -4.60
N LYS A 27 12.47 -1.91 -4.63
CA LYS A 27 11.29 -1.06 -4.73
C LYS A 27 11.17 -0.16 -3.49
N PRO A 28 11.20 1.18 -3.67
CA PRO A 28 10.91 2.10 -2.57
C PRO A 28 9.40 2.11 -2.25
N THR A 29 9.04 2.77 -1.15
CA THR A 29 7.62 3.01 -0.82
C THR A 29 6.90 3.75 -1.95
N CYS A 30 5.60 3.51 -2.10
CA CYS A 30 4.82 4.07 -3.21
C CYS A 30 4.81 5.62 -3.22
N ALA A 31 4.99 6.26 -2.07
CA ALA A 31 5.09 7.71 -1.95
C ALA A 31 6.43 8.25 -2.46
N ASN A 32 7.53 7.56 -2.15
CA ASN A 32 8.89 7.94 -2.57
C ASN A 32 9.29 7.36 -3.93
N CYS A 33 8.39 6.64 -4.58
CA CYS A 33 8.68 5.98 -5.86
C CYS A 33 8.87 7.01 -6.99
N PRO A 34 9.99 6.97 -7.73
CA PRO A 34 10.26 7.91 -8.82
C PRO A 34 9.33 7.73 -10.02
N ILE A 35 8.73 6.54 -10.19
CA ILE A 35 7.80 6.22 -11.28
C ILE A 35 6.47 5.73 -10.69
N HIS A 36 5.47 6.61 -10.68
CA HIS A 36 4.16 6.28 -10.16
C HIS A 36 3.35 5.45 -11.14
N CYS A 37 3.22 4.15 -10.82
CA CYS A 37 2.50 3.20 -11.67
C CYS A 37 0.99 3.13 -11.35
N TYR A 38 0.53 3.59 -10.19
CA TYR A 38 -0.89 3.50 -9.84
C TYR A 38 -1.72 4.52 -10.64
N LYS A 39 -2.86 4.08 -11.18
CA LYS A 39 -3.87 5.00 -11.74
C LYS A 39 -4.32 5.96 -10.63
N PRO A 40 -4.55 7.26 -10.91
CA PRO A 40 -4.92 8.24 -9.89
C PRO A 40 -6.08 7.78 -9.00
N ALA A 41 -7.17 7.27 -9.60
CA ALA A 41 -8.32 6.75 -8.84
C ALA A 41 -7.98 5.56 -7.93
N MET A 42 -7.06 4.67 -8.33
CA MET A 42 -6.64 3.54 -7.50
C MET A 42 -5.70 4.00 -6.39
N ARG A 43 -4.87 5.02 -6.65
CA ARG A 43 -4.00 5.63 -5.63
C ARG A 43 -4.83 6.27 -4.52
N GLU A 44 -5.91 6.98 -4.86
CA GLU A 44 -6.84 7.51 -3.85
C GLU A 44 -7.47 6.41 -3.00
N LYS A 45 -7.90 5.30 -3.61
CA LYS A 45 -8.43 4.15 -2.86
C LYS A 45 -7.39 3.60 -1.86
N ILE A 46 -6.13 3.45 -2.27
CA ILE A 46 -5.05 3.04 -1.36
C ILE A 46 -4.85 4.07 -0.24
N ARG A 47 -4.86 5.37 -0.53
CA ARG A 47 -4.75 6.42 0.50
C ARG A 47 -5.86 6.30 1.55
N THR A 48 -7.09 6.04 1.12
CA THR A 48 -8.22 5.79 2.05
C THR A 48 -7.98 4.55 2.91
N VAL A 49 -7.51 3.44 2.32
CA VAL A 49 -7.16 2.22 3.06
C VAL A 49 -6.04 2.48 4.06
N MET A 50 -4.98 3.17 3.67
CA MET A 50 -3.86 3.48 4.56
C MET A 50 -4.30 4.42 5.69
N ARG A 51 -5.12 5.43 5.42
CA ARG A 51 -5.66 6.34 6.45
C ARG A 51 -6.53 5.59 7.47
N TYR A 52 -7.28 4.59 7.01
CA TYR A 52 -8.07 3.74 7.90
C TYR A 52 -7.19 2.77 8.71
N SER A 53 -6.25 2.09 8.05
CA SER A 53 -5.48 1.00 8.67
C SER A 53 -4.28 1.48 9.49
N GLY A 54 -3.65 2.60 9.11
CA GLY A 54 -2.42 3.12 9.74
C GLY A 54 -2.53 3.31 11.25
N PRO A 55 -3.51 4.09 11.76
CA PRO A 55 -3.71 4.27 13.20
C PRO A 55 -4.08 2.99 13.95
N ARG A 56 -4.57 1.96 13.26
CA ARG A 56 -4.92 0.66 13.86
C ARG A 56 -3.73 -0.28 13.94
N MET A 57 -2.72 -0.08 13.08
CA MET A 57 -1.51 -0.89 13.05
C MET A 57 -0.63 -0.63 14.26
N THR A 58 -0.59 0.59 14.79
CA THR A 58 0.18 0.95 16.01
C THR A 58 -0.21 0.07 17.21
N TYR A 59 -1.50 -0.22 17.39
CA TYR A 59 -1.98 -1.02 18.51
C TYR A 59 -1.75 -2.53 18.35
N ARG A 60 -1.75 -3.04 17.13
CA ARG A 60 -1.63 -4.50 16.86
C ARG A 60 -0.20 -4.94 16.52
N HIS A 61 0.54 -4.08 15.83
CA HIS A 61 1.87 -4.35 15.31
C HIS A 61 2.77 -3.10 15.50
N PRO A 62 3.12 -2.76 16.74
CA PRO A 62 3.82 -1.51 17.05
C PRO A 62 5.18 -1.38 16.36
N ILE A 63 5.92 -2.50 16.21
CA ILE A 63 7.21 -2.52 15.50
C ILE A 63 7.04 -2.22 14.01
N LEU A 64 6.09 -2.90 13.35
CA LEU A 64 5.79 -2.64 11.94
C LEU A 64 5.25 -1.22 11.72
N ALA A 65 4.49 -0.70 12.68
CA ALA A 65 4.05 0.69 12.65
C ALA A 65 5.21 1.67 12.75
N ALA A 66 6.20 1.41 13.60
CA ALA A 66 7.40 2.24 13.67
C ALA A 66 8.16 2.25 12.35
N PHE A 67 8.41 1.09 11.72
CA PHE A 67 9.03 1.02 10.40
C PHE A 67 8.22 1.79 9.34
N HIS A 68 6.90 1.61 9.33
CA HIS A 68 6.04 2.30 8.37
C HIS A 68 6.05 3.84 8.54
N LEU A 69 6.26 4.34 9.75
CA LEU A 69 6.44 5.77 10.03
C LEU A 69 7.82 6.29 9.61
N ILE A 70 8.87 5.48 9.76
CA ILE A 70 10.25 5.82 9.40
C ILE A 70 10.45 5.77 7.87
N ASP A 71 9.90 4.77 7.19
CA ASP A 71 10.11 4.52 5.76
C ASP A 71 9.35 5.50 4.84
N GLY A 72 8.58 6.42 5.43
CA GLY A 72 7.82 7.43 4.72
C GLY A 72 6.55 6.87 4.09
N TYR A 73 5.42 7.32 4.63
CA TYR A 73 4.05 7.05 4.20
C TYR A 73 3.83 7.27 2.70
#